data_AF-A0A3D1QX75-F1
#
_entry.id   AF-A0A3D1QX75-F1
#
_cell.length_a   1.000
_cell.length_b   1.000
_cell.length_c   1.000
_cell.angle_alpha   90.00
_cell.angle_beta   90.00
_cell.angle_gamma   90.00
#
_symmetry.space_group_name_H-M   'P 1'
#
loop_
_entity.id
_entity.type
_entity.pdbx_description
1 polymer ?
#
loop_
_entity_poly.entity_id
_entity_poly.type
_entity_poly.pdbx_seq_one_letter_code
_entity_poly.pdbx_strand_id
1 'polypeptide(L)'
;MLAAAQPRRGEMHLPGSIGFKLGVVVVSLAVAVSALLTANLMLLGKLEGEVIWTDVLIEGGLLRYRILDHAEQLLSVPPAERAQVEQDLRADIAKMDRRFEVLLQGDPERGSPAVANPQLASVINRRQDEWQREIKPMIEQLLRAESRAEVSGALQGLRVTTEDFVEELMQSVATAEREYHRKLQNIEWLQIGFFVFVLLLLGLTTSVVRGVVRRVRSLAGTANRIASGELGERSAVHGDDEVARLGSSFDAMTEKLRSSLESEREARGRTEELLQTVRETATRLATATSEIAASTNEQASGAQEQAVSVSETVTIVEGLNAMSGQAAERARVAAETARRSEKSAGEGRSAVERAVSTMGSAQEQADSVAERIVRLAERSHAVGEILSFVDDISDQTNMLALK
;
A
#
# COMPACT_ATOMS: atom_id res chain seq x y z
N MET A 1 22.62 -43.24 -2.48
CA MET A 1 21.43 -42.51 -2.96
C MET A 1 21.89 -41.13 -3.43
N LEU A 2 22.23 -41.01 -4.71
CA LEU A 2 22.58 -39.77 -5.39
C LEU A 2 21.29 -39.22 -6.01
N ALA A 3 20.68 -38.20 -5.39
CA ALA A 3 19.53 -37.51 -5.95
C ALA A 3 20.03 -36.44 -6.93
N ALA A 4 19.82 -36.71 -8.22
CA ALA A 4 20.14 -35.82 -9.32
C ALA A 4 19.32 -34.52 -9.22
N ALA A 5 20.02 -33.39 -9.08
CA ALA A 5 19.45 -32.07 -9.26
C ALA A 5 19.21 -31.84 -10.77
N GLN A 6 17.94 -31.80 -11.17
CA GLN A 6 17.57 -31.35 -12.52
C GLN A 6 17.82 -29.84 -12.65
N PRO A 7 18.45 -29.37 -13.75
CA PRO A 7 18.54 -27.94 -14.01
C PRO A 7 17.16 -27.40 -14.39
N ARG A 8 16.71 -26.35 -13.68
CA ARG A 8 15.55 -25.55 -14.06
C ARG A 8 15.76 -25.06 -15.49
N ARG A 9 14.93 -25.50 -16.42
CA ARG A 9 14.81 -24.91 -17.76
C ARG A 9 14.45 -23.44 -17.57
N GLY A 10 15.40 -22.56 -17.90
CA GLY A 10 15.11 -21.16 -18.09
C GLY A 10 14.18 -21.04 -19.29
N GLU A 11 12.89 -20.90 -19.02
CA GLU A 11 11.93 -20.45 -20.01
C GLU A 11 12.36 -19.04 -20.43
N MET A 12 12.86 -18.96 -21.65
CA MET A 12 13.22 -17.72 -22.31
C MET A 12 11.90 -17.00 -22.64
N HIS A 13 11.32 -16.31 -21.65
CA HIS A 13 10.24 -15.37 -21.87
C HIS A 13 10.77 -14.26 -22.80
N LEU A 14 10.53 -14.41 -24.11
CA LEU A 14 10.68 -13.31 -25.05
C LEU A 14 9.80 -12.13 -24.59
N PRO A 15 10.27 -10.88 -24.66
CA PRO A 15 9.79 -9.84 -23.77
C PRO A 15 8.43 -9.34 -24.23
N GLY A 16 7.38 -9.65 -23.47
CA GLY A 16 6.07 -9.00 -23.60
C GLY A 16 6.12 -7.48 -23.36
N SER A 17 7.25 -7.00 -22.83
CA SER A 17 7.54 -5.60 -22.53
C SER A 17 7.22 -4.67 -23.69
N ILE A 18 6.45 -3.62 -23.40
CA ILE A 18 6.13 -2.57 -24.36
C ILE A 18 7.41 -1.85 -24.80
N GLY A 19 8.35 -1.66 -23.87
CA GLY A 19 9.65 -1.04 -24.15
C GLY A 19 10.48 -1.86 -25.15
N PHE A 20 10.45 -3.18 -25.05
CA PHE A 20 11.12 -4.06 -26.01
C PHE A 20 10.49 -3.94 -27.41
N LYS A 21 9.15 -3.99 -27.52
CA LYS A 21 8.45 -3.87 -28.81
C LYS A 21 8.76 -2.54 -29.51
N LEU A 22 8.78 -1.43 -28.76
CA LEU A 22 9.15 -0.12 -29.30
C LEU A 22 10.64 -0.06 -29.66
N GLY A 23 11.51 -0.65 -28.84
CA GLY A 23 12.95 -0.75 -29.10
C GLY A 23 13.27 -1.50 -30.40
N VAL A 24 12.58 -2.62 -30.66
CA VAL A 24 12.73 -3.39 -31.91
C VAL A 24 12.39 -2.52 -33.12
N VAL A 25 11.30 -1.75 -33.10
CA VAL A 25 10.94 -0.85 -34.22
C VAL A 25 12.06 0.17 -34.48
N VAL A 26 12.57 0.83 -33.44
CA VAL A 26 13.60 1.86 -33.58
C VAL A 26 14.88 1.27 -34.16
N VAL A 27 15.32 0.12 -33.66
CA VAL A 27 16.52 -0.57 -34.16
C VAL A 27 16.31 -1.05 -35.59
N SER A 28 15.17 -1.65 -35.91
CA SER A 28 14.84 -2.09 -37.28
C SER A 28 14.83 -0.92 -38.27
N LEU A 29 14.29 0.23 -37.89
CA LEU A 29 14.32 1.44 -38.72
C LEU A 29 15.74 1.95 -38.94
N ALA A 30 16.56 2.03 -37.89
CA ALA A 30 17.94 2.49 -37.99
C ALA A 30 18.80 1.58 -38.89
N VAL A 31 18.65 0.27 -38.74
CA VAL A 31 19.31 -0.72 -39.59
C VAL A 31 18.86 -0.60 -41.04
N ALA A 32 17.56 -0.47 -41.30
CA ALA A 32 17.02 -0.34 -42.65
C ALA A 32 17.49 0.95 -43.34
N VAL A 33 17.47 2.09 -42.63
CA VAL A 33 18.00 3.37 -43.15
C VAL A 33 19.47 3.25 -43.50
N SER A 34 20.27 2.64 -42.62
CA SER A 34 21.71 2.47 -42.83
C SER A 34 22.01 1.56 -44.02
N ALA A 35 21.26 0.47 -44.17
CA ALA A 35 21.37 -0.43 -45.31
C ALA A 35 20.99 0.26 -46.63
N LEU A 36 19.91 1.05 -46.64
CA LEU A 36 19.50 1.83 -47.82
C LEU A 36 20.56 2.86 -48.19
N LEU A 37 21.09 3.61 -47.22
CA LEU A 37 22.10 4.64 -47.46
C LEU A 37 23.39 4.02 -48.02
N THR A 38 23.83 2.90 -47.45
CA THR A 38 25.01 2.15 -47.91
C THR A 38 24.81 1.62 -49.33
N ALA A 39 23.65 1.02 -49.61
CA ALA A 39 23.32 0.54 -50.95
C ALA A 39 23.29 1.68 -51.97
N ASN A 40 22.68 2.82 -51.61
CA ASN A 40 22.59 3.99 -52.47
C ASN A 40 23.98 4.60 -52.75
N LEU A 41 24.83 4.77 -51.74
CA LEU A 41 26.20 5.25 -51.89
C LEU A 41 27.06 4.31 -52.76
N MET A 42 26.95 2.99 -52.56
CA MET A 42 27.64 2.00 -53.40
C MET A 42 27.18 2.04 -54.86
N LEU A 43 25.89 2.28 -55.11
CA LEU A 43 25.34 2.40 -56.46
C LEU A 43 25.75 3.72 -57.14
N LEU A 44 25.71 4.84 -56.42
CA LEU A 44 26.19 6.15 -56.89
C LEU A 44 27.67 6.09 -57.31
N GLY A 45 28.53 5.51 -56.49
CA GLY A 45 29.95 5.36 -56.82
C GLY A 45 30.21 4.50 -58.07
N LYS A 46 29.33 3.51 -58.35
CA LYS A 46 29.40 2.71 -59.59
C LYS A 46 28.91 3.48 -60.82
N LEU A 47 27.98 4.42 -60.65
CA LEU A 47 27.43 5.22 -61.75
C LEU A 47 28.39 6.33 -62.18
N GLU A 48 29.04 7.02 -61.25
CA GLU A 48 30.01 8.09 -61.56
C GLU A 48 31.18 7.58 -62.43
N GLY A 49 31.67 6.36 -62.17
CA GLY A 49 32.75 5.76 -62.96
C GLY A 49 32.34 5.33 -64.38
N GLU A 50 31.05 5.22 -64.68
CA GLU A 50 30.53 4.80 -66.00
C GLU A 50 30.18 5.97 -66.92
N VAL A 51 29.80 7.13 -66.38
CA VAL A 51 29.41 8.31 -67.16
C VAL A 51 30.57 8.86 -68.01
N ILE A 52 31.81 8.80 -67.49
CA ILE A 52 33.03 9.26 -68.16
C ILE A 52 33.23 8.60 -69.53
N TRP A 53 32.75 7.37 -69.71
CA TRP A 53 33.04 6.59 -70.92
C TRP A 53 32.15 6.90 -72.10
N THR A 54 30.95 7.43 -71.88
CA THR A 54 30.05 7.84 -72.96
C THR A 54 30.65 9.00 -73.76
N ASP A 55 31.16 10.00 -73.06
CA ASP A 55 31.85 11.16 -73.63
C ASP A 55 33.11 10.73 -74.40
N VAL A 56 33.89 9.81 -73.81
CA VAL A 56 35.11 9.33 -74.45
C VAL A 56 34.82 8.47 -75.68
N LEU A 57 33.81 7.59 -75.67
CA LEU A 57 33.42 6.79 -76.83
C LEU A 57 33.05 7.69 -78.02
N ILE A 58 32.35 8.80 -77.78
CA ILE A 58 31.98 9.79 -78.80
C ILE A 58 33.23 10.51 -79.33
N GLU A 59 34.14 10.94 -78.46
CA GLU A 59 35.37 11.63 -78.85
C GLU A 59 36.27 10.76 -79.78
N GLY A 60 36.30 9.44 -79.55
CA GLY A 60 37.00 8.50 -80.42
C GLY A 60 36.42 8.42 -81.82
N GLY A 61 35.09 8.49 -81.94
CA GLY A 61 34.44 8.52 -83.25
C GLY A 61 34.70 9.81 -84.01
N LEU A 62 34.65 10.95 -83.32
CA LEU A 62 34.98 12.25 -83.93
C LEU A 62 36.42 12.28 -84.46
N LEU A 63 37.38 11.73 -83.71
CA LEU A 63 38.77 11.65 -84.15
C LEU A 63 38.93 10.73 -85.38
N ARG A 64 38.21 9.60 -85.45
CA ARG A 64 38.22 8.72 -86.61
C ARG A 64 37.64 9.38 -87.86
N TYR A 65 36.56 10.15 -87.71
CA TYR A 65 36.01 10.94 -88.82
C TYR A 65 36.96 12.02 -89.30
N ARG A 66 37.65 12.73 -88.39
CA ARG A 66 38.66 13.73 -88.77
C ARG A 66 39.84 13.10 -89.52
N ILE A 67 40.26 11.89 -89.13
CA ILE A 67 41.27 11.11 -89.85
C ILE A 67 40.81 10.78 -91.27
N LEU A 68 39.56 10.34 -91.43
CA LEU A 68 38.98 10.08 -92.75
C LEU A 68 38.93 11.38 -93.60
N ASP A 69 38.47 12.49 -93.02
CA ASP A 69 38.40 13.79 -93.71
C ASP A 69 39.79 14.26 -94.19
N HIS A 70 40.81 14.22 -93.34
CA HIS A 70 42.19 14.51 -93.73
C HIS A 70 42.71 13.53 -94.79
N ALA A 71 42.35 12.25 -94.71
CA ALA A 71 42.71 11.27 -95.73
C ALA A 71 42.02 11.54 -97.09
N GLU A 72 40.77 12.00 -97.10
CA GLU A 72 40.06 12.40 -98.32
C GLU A 72 40.68 13.65 -98.96
N GLN A 73 41.16 14.61 -98.14
CA GLN A 73 41.84 15.82 -98.61
C GLN A 73 43.13 15.53 -99.40
N LEU A 74 43.79 14.39 -99.16
CA LEU A 74 44.97 13.98 -99.94
C LEU A 74 44.68 13.78 -101.44
N LEU A 75 43.41 13.61 -101.84
CA LEU A 75 42.99 13.50 -103.25
C LEU A 75 42.61 14.84 -103.91
N SER A 76 42.36 15.88 -103.12
CA SER A 76 41.81 17.16 -103.58
C SER A 76 42.80 18.33 -103.47
N VAL A 77 43.77 18.22 -102.57
CA VAL A 77 44.71 19.30 -102.23
C VAL A 77 45.93 19.32 -103.17
N PRO A 78 46.43 20.51 -103.59
CA PRO A 78 47.63 20.63 -104.42
C PRO A 78 48.90 20.09 -103.75
N PRO A 79 49.94 19.67 -104.51
CA PRO A 79 51.17 19.09 -103.94
C PRO A 79 51.88 19.94 -102.88
N ALA A 80 51.73 21.28 -102.94
CA ALA A 80 52.34 22.21 -101.99
C ALA A 80 51.67 22.18 -100.59
N GLU A 81 50.39 21.86 -100.52
CA GLU A 81 49.60 21.80 -99.27
C GLU A 81 49.49 20.37 -98.72
N ARG A 82 49.82 19.36 -99.54
CA ARG A 82 49.81 17.94 -99.16
C ARG A 82 50.68 17.65 -97.93
N ALA A 83 51.84 18.29 -97.80
CA ALA A 83 52.73 18.11 -96.65
C ALA A 83 52.07 18.49 -95.31
N GLN A 84 51.21 19.51 -95.30
CA GLN A 84 50.48 19.94 -94.12
C GLN A 84 49.38 18.93 -93.74
N VAL A 85 48.60 18.47 -94.73
CA VAL A 85 47.58 17.43 -94.52
C VAL A 85 48.20 16.12 -94.01
N GLU A 86 49.36 15.73 -94.55
CA GLU A 86 50.10 14.56 -94.05
C GLU A 86 50.60 14.75 -92.61
N GLN A 87 51.02 15.96 -92.22
CA GLN A 87 51.39 16.28 -90.85
C GLN A 87 50.19 16.21 -89.90
N ASP A 88 49.05 16.77 -90.30
CA ASP A 88 47.82 16.77 -89.49
C ASP A 88 47.26 15.35 -89.32
N LEU A 89 47.33 14.54 -90.37
CA LEU A 89 46.97 13.12 -90.32
C LEU A 89 47.88 12.33 -89.37
N ARG A 90 49.20 12.57 -89.40
CA ARG A 90 50.14 11.97 -88.43
C ARG A 90 49.84 12.40 -87.00
N ALA A 91 49.46 13.67 -86.80
CA ALA A 91 49.09 14.17 -85.48
C ALA A 91 47.81 13.51 -84.95
N ASP A 92 46.82 13.27 -85.81
CA ASP A 92 45.58 12.60 -85.42
C ASP A 92 45.76 11.10 -85.16
N ILE A 93 46.64 10.41 -85.90
CA ILE A 93 47.08 9.04 -85.57
C ILE A 93 47.68 9.00 -84.17
N ALA A 94 48.60 9.92 -83.86
CA ALA A 94 49.24 9.98 -82.54
C ALA A 94 48.25 10.30 -81.41
N LYS A 95 47.26 11.17 -81.66
CA LYS A 95 46.17 11.42 -80.70
C LYS A 95 45.33 10.17 -80.46
N MET A 96 45.06 9.37 -81.49
CA MET A 96 44.26 8.15 -81.37
C MET A 96 45.01 7.08 -80.57
N ASP A 97 46.32 6.91 -80.85
CA ASP A 97 47.19 6.01 -80.09
C ASP A 97 47.21 6.38 -78.60
N ARG A 98 47.45 7.66 -78.29
CA ARG A 98 47.45 8.17 -76.91
C ARG A 98 46.09 7.98 -76.23
N ARG A 99 44.99 8.16 -76.98
CA ARG A 99 43.64 7.95 -76.43
C ARG A 99 43.49 6.51 -75.94
N PHE A 100 43.79 5.50 -76.75
CA PHE A 100 43.66 4.10 -76.32
C PHE A 100 44.52 3.78 -75.09
N GLU A 101 45.72 4.34 -75.01
CA GLU A 101 46.60 4.22 -73.84
C GLU A 101 45.97 4.82 -72.58
N VAL A 102 45.46 6.05 -72.66
CA VAL A 102 44.77 6.74 -71.56
C VAL A 102 43.53 5.96 -71.10
N LEU A 103 42.80 5.32 -72.01
CA LEU A 103 41.62 4.55 -71.63
C LEU A 103 41.98 3.28 -70.88
N LEU A 104 42.97 2.53 -71.36
CA LEU A 104 43.30 1.23 -70.79
C LEU A 104 44.17 1.34 -69.53
N GLN A 105 45.02 2.36 -69.45
CA GLN A 105 46.00 2.52 -68.36
C GLN A 105 45.64 3.66 -67.40
N GLY A 106 44.73 4.56 -67.79
CA GLY A 106 44.40 5.78 -67.07
C GLY A 106 45.40 6.91 -67.36
N ASP A 107 45.01 8.15 -67.06
CA ASP A 107 45.89 9.32 -67.08
C ASP A 107 46.01 9.89 -65.65
N PRO A 108 47.07 9.54 -64.92
CA PRO A 108 47.27 10.00 -63.54
C PRO A 108 47.56 11.51 -63.44
N GLU A 109 47.98 12.19 -64.51
CA GLU A 109 48.22 13.64 -64.50
C GLU A 109 46.94 14.46 -64.65
N ARG A 110 45.92 13.87 -65.30
CA ARG A 110 44.59 14.50 -65.49
C ARG A 110 43.50 13.93 -64.59
N GLY A 111 43.83 12.96 -63.75
CA GLY A 111 42.89 12.32 -62.82
C GLY A 111 41.87 11.42 -63.51
N SER A 112 42.15 10.94 -64.73
CA SER A 112 41.26 10.03 -65.46
C SER A 112 41.58 8.58 -65.09
N PRO A 113 40.73 7.88 -64.33
CA PRO A 113 40.98 6.49 -63.99
C PRO A 113 40.88 5.58 -65.23
N ALA A 114 41.62 4.47 -65.22
CA ALA A 114 41.49 3.43 -66.24
C ALA A 114 40.05 2.87 -66.28
N VAL A 115 39.65 2.28 -67.41
CA VAL A 115 38.34 1.59 -67.51
C VAL A 115 38.25 0.50 -66.45
N ALA A 116 37.38 0.70 -65.45
CA ALA A 116 37.12 -0.30 -64.42
C ALA A 116 36.08 -1.36 -64.85
N ASN A 117 35.22 -1.04 -65.83
CA ASN A 117 34.18 -1.94 -66.33
C ASN A 117 34.79 -2.97 -67.32
N PRO A 118 34.78 -4.28 -67.01
CA PRO A 118 35.42 -5.31 -67.85
C PRO A 118 34.85 -5.41 -69.27
N GLN A 119 33.53 -5.22 -69.41
CA GLN A 119 32.84 -5.27 -70.69
C GLN A 119 33.30 -4.11 -71.57
N LEU A 120 33.35 -2.90 -71.01
CA LEU A 120 33.82 -1.74 -71.73
C LEU A 120 35.32 -1.83 -72.08
N ALA A 121 36.14 -2.33 -71.15
CA ALA A 121 37.56 -2.58 -71.40
C ALA A 121 37.74 -3.57 -72.58
N SER A 122 36.90 -4.60 -72.69
CA SER A 122 36.93 -5.53 -73.81
C SER A 122 36.58 -4.88 -75.16
N VAL A 123 35.62 -3.95 -75.18
CA VAL A 123 35.25 -3.18 -76.39
C VAL A 123 36.40 -2.26 -76.80
N ILE A 124 37.02 -1.57 -75.84
CA ILE A 124 38.15 -0.67 -76.10
C ILE A 124 39.37 -1.45 -76.59
N ASN A 125 39.68 -2.60 -75.99
CA ASN A 125 40.77 -3.48 -76.44
C ASN A 125 40.54 -3.98 -77.88
N ARG A 126 39.33 -4.44 -78.20
CA ARG A 126 39.01 -4.87 -79.57
C ARG A 126 39.21 -3.74 -80.59
N ARG A 127 38.79 -2.53 -80.25
CA ARG A 127 38.95 -1.36 -81.11
C ARG A 127 40.40 -0.90 -81.23
N GLN A 128 41.18 -1.02 -80.16
CA GLN A 128 42.61 -0.78 -80.23
C GLN A 128 43.29 -1.80 -81.15
N ASP A 129 42.90 -3.07 -81.07
CA ASP A 129 43.41 -4.12 -81.95
C ASP A 129 43.06 -3.84 -83.42
N GLU A 130 41.81 -3.48 -83.74
CA GLU A 130 41.38 -3.07 -85.09
C GLU A 130 42.19 -1.85 -85.57
N TRP A 131 42.36 -0.84 -84.72
CA TRP A 131 43.14 0.35 -85.02
C TRP A 131 44.60 0.04 -85.35
N GLN A 132 45.28 -0.78 -84.54
CA GLN A 132 46.69 -1.10 -84.76
C GLN A 132 46.92 -2.06 -85.93
N ARG A 133 46.00 -3.00 -86.16
CA ARG A 133 46.19 -4.08 -87.16
C ARG A 133 45.64 -3.76 -88.53
N GLU A 134 44.61 -2.94 -88.62
CA GLU A 134 43.89 -2.69 -89.86
C GLU A 134 43.98 -1.20 -90.24
N ILE A 135 43.46 -0.31 -89.40
CA ILE A 135 43.24 1.10 -89.78
C ILE A 135 44.55 1.88 -89.89
N LYS A 136 45.42 1.82 -88.88
CA LYS A 136 46.69 2.55 -88.87
C LYS A 136 47.61 2.15 -90.04
N PRO A 137 47.79 0.85 -90.34
CA PRO A 137 48.52 0.43 -91.55
C PRO A 137 47.93 0.98 -92.85
N MET A 138 46.60 1.05 -92.98
CA MET A 138 45.95 1.63 -94.17
C MET A 138 46.25 3.13 -94.30
N ILE A 139 46.23 3.86 -93.19
CA ILE A 139 46.58 5.29 -93.18
C ILE A 139 48.08 5.49 -93.47
N GLU A 140 48.96 4.65 -92.92
CA GLU A 140 50.38 4.70 -93.25
C GLU A 140 50.67 4.37 -94.72
N GLN A 141 49.88 3.46 -95.31
CA GLN A 141 49.94 3.16 -96.75
C GLN A 141 49.50 4.37 -97.57
N LEU A 142 48.44 5.08 -97.16
CA LEU A 142 48.01 6.34 -97.78
C LEU A 142 49.12 7.40 -97.75
N LEU A 143 49.83 7.54 -96.62
CA LEU A 143 50.95 8.47 -96.46
C LEU A 143 52.17 8.11 -97.32
N ARG A 144 52.28 6.86 -97.79
CA ARG A 144 53.37 6.40 -98.68
C ARG A 144 52.95 6.31 -100.15
N ALA A 145 51.67 6.52 -100.46
CA ALA A 145 51.13 6.37 -101.81
C ALA A 145 51.59 7.53 -102.72
N GLU A 146 52.29 7.19 -103.80
CA GLU A 146 52.80 8.17 -104.76
C GLU A 146 51.78 8.46 -105.88
N SER A 147 50.82 7.55 -106.10
CA SER A 147 49.81 7.67 -107.15
C SER A 147 48.39 7.93 -106.62
N ARG A 148 47.59 8.67 -107.39
CA ARG A 148 46.17 8.94 -107.08
C ARG A 148 45.33 7.66 -107.01
N ALA A 149 45.70 6.63 -107.77
CA ALA A 149 45.00 5.34 -107.79
C ALA A 149 45.23 4.55 -106.48
N GLU A 150 46.46 4.54 -105.96
CA GLU A 150 46.79 3.92 -104.67
C GLU A 150 46.08 4.64 -103.51
N VAL A 151 46.05 5.98 -103.53
CA VAL A 151 45.32 6.78 -102.53
C VAL A 151 43.83 6.45 -102.55
N SER A 152 43.21 6.36 -103.74
CA SER A 152 41.78 6.06 -103.86
C SER A 152 41.40 4.67 -103.34
N GLY A 153 42.23 3.65 -103.56
CA GLY A 153 41.96 2.27 -103.12
C GLY A 153 42.04 2.12 -101.59
N ALA A 154 43.09 2.68 -100.97
CA ALA A 154 43.23 2.64 -99.51
C ALA A 154 42.19 3.53 -98.80
N LEU A 155 41.78 4.63 -99.44
CA LEU A 155 40.72 5.50 -98.94
C LEU A 155 39.35 4.81 -98.97
N GLN A 156 39.05 4.02 -100.01
CA GLN A 156 37.81 3.25 -100.07
C GLN A 156 37.72 2.24 -98.92
N GLY A 157 38.82 1.55 -98.62
CA GLY A 157 38.87 0.68 -97.44
C GLY A 157 38.65 1.46 -96.14
N LEU A 158 39.34 2.59 -95.97
CA LEU A 158 39.22 3.42 -94.76
C LEU A 158 37.79 3.95 -94.56
N ARG A 159 37.09 4.28 -95.66
CA ARG A 159 35.68 4.71 -95.64
C ARG A 159 34.78 3.59 -95.12
N VAL A 160 34.88 2.38 -95.67
CA VAL A 160 34.09 1.22 -95.24
C VAL A 160 34.31 0.92 -93.76
N THR A 161 35.57 0.81 -93.32
CA THR A 161 35.84 0.52 -91.91
C THR A 161 35.34 1.65 -90.99
N THR A 162 35.37 2.91 -91.44
CA THR A 162 34.86 4.04 -90.66
C THR A 162 33.33 4.04 -90.57
N GLU A 163 32.62 3.63 -91.63
CA GLU A 163 31.17 3.44 -91.61
C GLU A 163 30.77 2.30 -90.65
N ASP A 164 31.44 1.14 -90.72
CA ASP A 164 31.20 0.00 -89.82
C ASP A 164 31.43 0.36 -88.34
N PHE A 165 32.45 1.18 -88.08
CA PHE A 165 32.76 1.66 -86.74
C PHE A 165 31.65 2.50 -86.14
N VAL A 166 30.95 3.30 -86.94
CA VAL A 166 29.87 4.15 -86.45
C VAL A 166 28.69 3.29 -86.02
N GLU A 167 28.40 2.23 -86.78
CA GLU A 167 27.37 1.27 -86.41
C GLU A 167 27.74 0.53 -85.10
N GLU A 168 28.99 0.06 -84.97
CA GLU A 168 29.46 -0.58 -83.73
C GLU A 168 29.49 0.41 -82.56
N LEU A 169 29.84 1.67 -82.79
CA LEU A 169 29.81 2.74 -81.79
C LEU A 169 28.39 2.96 -81.27
N MET A 170 27.43 3.12 -82.18
CA MET A 170 26.02 3.28 -81.83
C MET A 170 25.48 2.08 -81.05
N GLN A 171 25.85 0.85 -81.43
CA GLN A 171 25.47 -0.34 -80.68
C GLN A 171 26.08 -0.36 -79.26
N SER A 172 27.36 0.01 -79.13
CA SER A 172 28.06 0.05 -77.83
C SER A 172 27.47 1.11 -76.87
N VAL A 173 27.13 2.28 -77.39
CA VAL A 173 26.46 3.35 -76.63
C VAL A 173 25.07 2.90 -76.20
N ALA A 174 24.28 2.32 -77.11
CA ALA A 174 22.94 1.80 -76.81
C ALA A 174 22.95 0.64 -75.79
N THR A 175 24.02 -0.16 -75.72
CA THR A 175 24.18 -1.15 -74.64
C THR A 175 24.49 -0.50 -73.29
N ALA A 176 25.37 0.51 -73.27
CA ALA A 176 25.74 1.23 -72.05
C ALA A 176 24.54 1.99 -71.46
N GLU A 177 23.75 2.67 -72.30
CA GLU A 177 22.52 3.36 -71.88
C GLU A 177 21.51 2.39 -71.25
N ARG A 178 21.32 1.20 -71.84
CA ARG A 178 20.42 0.18 -71.29
C ARG A 178 20.88 -0.34 -69.92
N GLU A 179 22.18 -0.51 -69.72
CA GLU A 179 22.72 -0.89 -68.41
C GLU A 179 22.54 0.21 -67.37
N TYR A 180 22.75 1.48 -67.77
CA TYR A 180 22.54 2.64 -66.92
C TYR A 180 21.07 2.74 -66.46
N HIS A 181 20.11 2.63 -67.39
CA HIS A 181 18.68 2.64 -67.06
C HIS A 181 18.26 1.47 -66.17
N ARG A 182 18.80 0.26 -66.37
CA ARG A 182 18.54 -0.89 -65.48
C ARG A 182 19.03 -0.64 -64.05
N LYS A 183 20.21 -0.03 -63.90
CA LYS A 183 20.76 0.32 -62.57
C LYS A 183 19.90 1.38 -61.90
N LEU A 184 19.44 2.40 -62.63
CA LEU A 184 18.50 3.40 -62.11
C LEU A 184 17.18 2.76 -61.67
N GLN A 185 16.59 1.88 -62.48
CA GLN A 185 15.34 1.19 -62.13
C GLN A 185 15.49 0.33 -60.87
N ASN A 186 16.64 -0.32 -60.67
CA ASN A 186 16.91 -1.06 -59.44
C ASN A 186 16.96 -0.14 -58.20
N ILE A 187 17.50 1.08 -58.33
CA ILE A 187 17.49 2.08 -57.25
C ILE A 187 16.06 2.51 -56.92
N GLU A 188 15.24 2.77 -57.93
CA GLU A 188 13.83 3.13 -57.74
C GLU A 188 13.06 2.03 -56.99
N TRP A 189 13.22 0.77 -57.38
CA TRP A 189 12.59 -0.35 -56.67
C TRP A 189 13.07 -0.49 -55.22
N LEU A 190 14.37 -0.26 -54.98
CA LEU A 190 14.94 -0.26 -53.62
C LEU A 190 14.33 0.84 -52.76
N GLN A 191 14.13 2.04 -53.32
CA GLN A 191 13.50 3.19 -52.65
C GLN A 191 12.01 2.93 -52.37
N ILE A 192 11.27 2.40 -53.34
CA ILE A 192 9.86 2.02 -53.16
C ILE A 192 9.73 0.96 -52.06
N GLY A 193 10.56 -0.08 -52.09
CA GLY A 193 10.57 -1.13 -51.08
C GLY A 193 10.85 -0.59 -49.67
N PHE A 194 11.80 0.34 -49.54
CA PHE A 194 12.07 1.02 -48.28
C PHE A 194 10.90 1.90 -47.82
N PHE A 195 10.26 2.63 -48.72
CA PHE A 195 9.08 3.44 -48.38
C PHE A 195 7.94 2.57 -47.85
N VAL A 196 7.65 1.44 -48.51
CA VAL A 196 6.65 0.46 -48.04
C VAL A 196 7.05 -0.11 -46.67
N PHE A 197 8.31 -0.43 -46.46
CA PHE A 197 8.82 -0.92 -45.17
C PHE A 197 8.62 0.11 -44.05
N VAL A 198 8.90 1.39 -44.30
CA VAL A 198 8.65 2.48 -43.35
C VAL A 198 7.16 2.62 -43.03
N LEU A 199 6.28 2.52 -44.02
CA LEU A 199 4.82 2.55 -43.80
C LEU A 199 4.34 1.37 -42.95
N LEU A 200 4.87 0.16 -43.18
CA LEU A 200 4.57 -1.01 -42.37
C LEU A 200 5.03 -0.84 -40.92
N LEU A 201 6.24 -0.33 -40.70
CA LEU A 201 6.73 -0.01 -39.35
C LEU A 201 5.85 1.04 -38.67
N LEU A 202 5.48 2.11 -39.38
CA LEU A 202 4.60 3.15 -38.85
C LEU A 202 3.22 2.59 -38.46
N GLY A 203 2.65 1.72 -39.29
CA GLY A 203 1.39 1.02 -39.00
C GLY A 203 1.50 0.13 -37.76
N LEU A 204 2.58 -0.65 -37.65
CA LEU A 204 2.86 -1.51 -36.49
C LEU A 204 3.02 -0.69 -35.21
N THR A 205 3.84 0.37 -35.24
CA THR A 205 4.04 1.28 -34.09
C THR A 205 2.72 1.90 -33.65
N THR A 206 1.94 2.42 -34.59
CA THR A 206 0.66 3.05 -34.30
C THR A 206 -0.33 2.04 -33.69
N SER A 207 -0.34 0.80 -34.18
CA SER A 207 -1.18 -0.28 -33.62
C SER A 207 -0.79 -0.62 -32.18
N VAL A 208 0.50 -0.80 -31.90
CA VAL A 208 1.02 -1.08 -30.55
C VAL A 208 0.68 0.08 -29.60
N VAL A 209 0.95 1.33 -30.00
CA VAL A 209 0.67 2.52 -29.19
C VAL A 209 -0.82 2.66 -28.90
N ARG A 210 -1.70 2.48 -29.90
CA ARG A 210 -3.15 2.52 -29.70
C ARG A 210 -3.63 1.44 -28.72
N GLY A 211 -3.09 0.23 -28.79
CA GLY A 211 -3.40 -0.86 -27.87
C GLY A 211 -3.00 -0.55 -26.43
N VAL A 212 -1.82 0.05 -26.22
CA VAL A 212 -1.35 0.50 -24.91
C VAL A 212 -2.21 1.64 -24.37
N VAL A 213 -2.44 2.69 -25.17
CA VAL A 213 -3.24 3.86 -24.76
C VAL A 213 -4.67 3.46 -24.38
N ARG A 214 -5.29 2.52 -25.12
CA ARG A 214 -6.63 2.02 -24.78
C ARG A 214 -6.67 1.35 -23.40
N ARG A 215 -5.69 0.49 -23.10
CA ARG A 215 -5.61 -0.20 -21.80
C ARG A 215 -5.31 0.78 -20.65
N VAL A 216 -4.41 1.73 -20.87
CA VAL A 216 -4.11 2.79 -19.88
C VAL A 216 -5.35 3.67 -19.61
N ARG A 217 -6.10 4.08 -20.65
CA ARG A 217 -7.35 4.82 -20.47
C ARG A 217 -8.41 4.01 -19.72
N SER A 218 -8.51 2.71 -19.98
CA SER A 218 -9.40 1.81 -19.23
C SER A 218 -9.04 1.82 -17.76
N LEU A 219 -7.75 1.65 -17.42
CA LEU A 219 -7.27 1.66 -16.05
C LEU A 219 -7.50 3.02 -15.36
N ALA A 220 -7.26 4.13 -16.08
CA ALA A 220 -7.56 5.47 -15.57
C ALA A 220 -9.06 5.66 -15.29
N GLY A 221 -9.94 5.11 -16.14
CA GLY A 221 -11.38 5.11 -15.90
C GLY A 221 -11.77 4.31 -14.64
N THR A 222 -11.21 3.11 -14.47
CA THR A 222 -11.40 2.30 -13.26
C THR A 222 -10.89 3.03 -12.01
N ALA A 223 -9.75 3.70 -12.11
CA ALA A 223 -9.21 4.50 -11.01
C ALA A 223 -10.13 5.65 -10.61
N ASN A 224 -10.75 6.32 -11.58
CA ASN A 224 -11.69 7.40 -11.30
C ASN A 224 -12.97 6.89 -10.59
N ARG A 225 -13.46 5.70 -10.96
CA ARG A 225 -14.59 5.04 -10.28
C ARG A 225 -14.25 4.62 -8.85
N ILE A 226 -13.05 4.09 -8.63
CA ILE A 226 -12.56 3.78 -7.28
C ILE A 226 -12.43 5.05 -6.44
N ALA A 227 -11.94 6.15 -7.03
CA ALA A 227 -11.88 7.44 -6.36
C ALA A 227 -13.27 8.00 -6.01
N SER A 228 -14.32 7.66 -6.77
CA SER A 228 -15.72 7.99 -6.43
C SER A 228 -16.39 7.01 -5.45
N GLY A 229 -15.65 6.00 -4.96
CA GLY A 229 -16.12 5.04 -3.95
C GLY A 229 -16.66 3.72 -4.50
N GLU A 230 -16.60 3.50 -5.81
CA GLU A 230 -17.01 2.23 -6.44
C GLU A 230 -15.85 1.21 -6.43
N LEU A 231 -15.72 0.47 -5.32
CA LEU A 231 -14.64 -0.52 -5.14
C LEU A 231 -14.96 -1.93 -5.65
N GLY A 232 -16.09 -2.10 -6.33
CA GLY A 232 -16.55 -3.42 -6.81
C GLY A 232 -15.89 -3.86 -8.11
N GLU A 233 -15.25 -2.96 -8.85
CA GLU A 233 -14.67 -3.27 -10.14
C GLU A 233 -13.17 -3.56 -10.08
N ARG A 234 -12.76 -4.51 -10.93
CA ARG A 234 -11.36 -4.85 -11.16
C ARG A 234 -10.85 -4.23 -12.44
N SER A 235 -9.53 -4.08 -12.53
CA SER A 235 -8.85 -3.71 -13.75
C SER A 235 -9.09 -4.79 -14.81
N ALA A 236 -9.79 -4.44 -15.89
CA ALA A 236 -10.01 -5.33 -17.03
C ALA A 236 -8.76 -5.44 -17.94
N VAL A 237 -7.57 -5.31 -17.35
CA VAL A 237 -6.30 -5.28 -18.06
C VAL A 237 -5.64 -6.65 -17.96
N HIS A 238 -5.66 -7.39 -19.06
CA HIS A 238 -5.02 -8.69 -19.17
C HIS A 238 -3.73 -8.62 -19.98
N GLY A 239 -2.80 -9.53 -19.69
CA GLY A 239 -1.51 -9.69 -20.38
C GLY A 239 -0.35 -9.89 -19.42
N ASP A 240 0.86 -9.95 -19.97
CA ASP A 240 2.11 -10.18 -19.23
C ASP A 240 3.08 -9.00 -19.36
N ASP A 241 2.57 -7.81 -19.70
CA ASP A 241 3.36 -6.59 -19.86
C ASP A 241 3.26 -5.64 -18.65
N GLU A 242 3.96 -4.52 -18.73
CA GLU A 242 4.01 -3.53 -17.66
C GLU A 242 2.63 -2.95 -17.32
N VAL A 243 1.72 -2.85 -18.31
CA VAL A 243 0.38 -2.31 -18.11
C VAL A 243 -0.49 -3.33 -17.38
N ALA A 244 -0.35 -4.62 -17.68
CA ALA A 244 -1.04 -5.67 -16.94
C ALA A 244 -0.53 -5.80 -15.49
N ARG A 245 0.79 -5.68 -15.26
CA ARG A 245 1.36 -5.60 -13.90
C ARG A 245 0.87 -4.39 -13.12
N LEU A 246 0.67 -3.26 -13.80
CA LEU A 246 0.07 -2.06 -13.19
C LEU A 246 -1.39 -2.33 -12.82
N GLY A 247 -2.16 -3.00 -13.68
CA GLY A 247 -3.53 -3.43 -13.41
C GLY A 247 -3.65 -4.32 -12.17
N SER A 248 -2.82 -5.38 -12.07
CA SER A 248 -2.84 -6.27 -10.90
C SER A 248 -2.45 -5.57 -9.60
N SER A 249 -1.50 -4.63 -9.66
CA SER A 249 -1.14 -3.80 -8.51
C SER A 249 -2.29 -2.88 -8.09
N PHE A 250 -3.05 -2.38 -9.05
CA PHE A 250 -4.25 -1.58 -8.83
C PHE A 250 -5.37 -2.39 -8.17
N ASP A 251 -5.57 -3.63 -8.61
CA ASP A 251 -6.55 -4.55 -8.01
C ASP A 251 -6.19 -4.89 -6.56
N ALA A 252 -4.91 -5.16 -6.28
CA ALA A 252 -4.43 -5.41 -4.92
C ALA A 252 -4.64 -4.18 -4.01
N MET A 253 -4.41 -2.97 -4.52
CA MET A 253 -4.69 -1.73 -3.80
C MET A 253 -6.18 -1.58 -3.50
N THR A 254 -7.03 -1.86 -4.48
CA THR A 254 -8.49 -1.79 -4.35
C THR A 254 -9.02 -2.76 -3.30
N GLU A 255 -8.55 -4.01 -3.31
CA GLU A 255 -8.94 -5.00 -2.29
C GLU A 255 -8.50 -4.59 -0.88
N LYS A 256 -7.30 -3.98 -0.76
CA LYS A 256 -6.81 -3.46 0.51
C LYS A 256 -7.63 -2.27 1.01
N LEU A 257 -8.06 -1.39 0.10
CA LEU A 257 -8.96 -0.28 0.42
C LEU A 257 -10.35 -0.80 0.85
N ARG A 258 -10.87 -1.81 0.14
CA ARG A 258 -12.15 -2.46 0.45
C ARG A 258 -12.15 -3.08 1.84
N SER A 259 -11.14 -3.88 2.15
CA SER A 259 -10.99 -4.51 3.48
C SER A 259 -10.79 -3.47 4.59
N SER A 260 -10.06 -2.38 4.32
CA SER A 260 -9.93 -1.28 5.29
C SER A 260 -11.27 -0.61 5.58
N LEU A 261 -12.09 -0.32 4.57
CA LEU A 261 -13.42 0.28 4.77
C LEU A 261 -14.39 -0.67 5.47
N GLU A 262 -14.32 -1.97 5.18
CA GLU A 262 -15.12 -2.98 5.88
C GLU A 262 -14.74 -3.05 7.36
N SER A 263 -13.44 -3.04 7.69
CA SER A 263 -12.96 -2.98 9.07
C SER A 263 -13.36 -1.68 9.79
N GLU A 264 -13.39 -0.54 9.08
CA GLU A 264 -13.86 0.73 9.65
C GLU A 264 -15.37 0.69 9.94
N ARG A 265 -16.17 0.10 9.04
CA ARG A 265 -17.62 -0.08 9.26
C ARG A 265 -17.90 -0.97 10.45
N GLU A 266 -17.19 -2.09 10.59
CA GLU A 266 -17.31 -2.94 11.78
C GLU A 266 -16.92 -2.20 13.07
N ALA A 267 -15.83 -1.43 13.04
CA ALA A 267 -15.38 -0.66 14.19
C ALA A 267 -16.42 0.41 14.59
N ARG A 268 -17.04 1.09 13.61
CA ARG A 268 -18.15 2.01 13.86
C ARG A 268 -19.35 1.30 14.48
N GLY A 269 -19.75 0.15 13.93
CA GLY A 269 -20.85 -0.66 14.48
C GLY A 269 -20.62 -1.07 15.94
N ARG A 270 -19.43 -1.55 16.29
CA ARG A 270 -19.06 -1.85 17.69
C ARG A 270 -19.09 -0.61 18.58
N THR A 271 -18.68 0.54 18.05
CA THR A 271 -18.70 1.81 18.80
C THR A 271 -20.13 2.25 19.09
N GLU A 272 -21.04 2.11 18.13
CA GLU A 272 -22.46 2.40 18.32
C GLU A 272 -23.10 1.48 19.38
N GLU A 273 -22.79 0.18 19.35
CA GLU A 273 -23.24 -0.80 20.34
C GLU A 273 -22.70 -0.49 21.75
N LEU A 274 -21.42 -0.13 21.86
CA LEU A 274 -20.81 0.30 23.12
C LEU A 274 -21.47 1.58 23.65
N LEU A 275 -21.75 2.56 22.81
CA LEU A 275 -22.45 3.78 23.20
C LEU A 275 -23.86 3.50 23.73
N GLN A 276 -24.58 2.54 23.12
CA GLN A 276 -25.86 2.10 23.64
C GLN A 276 -25.72 1.46 25.03
N THR A 277 -24.77 0.55 25.19
CA THR A 277 -24.49 -0.11 26.49
C THR A 277 -24.12 0.90 27.57
N VAL A 278 -23.31 1.91 27.23
CA VAL A 278 -22.94 3.01 28.15
C VAL A 278 -24.16 3.82 28.56
N ARG A 279 -25.07 4.16 27.63
CA ARG A 279 -26.31 4.88 27.95
C ARG A 279 -27.22 4.09 28.88
N GLU A 280 -27.39 2.79 28.63
CA GLU A 280 -28.18 1.90 29.48
C GLU A 280 -27.57 1.80 30.89
N THR A 281 -26.26 1.64 30.97
CA THR A 281 -25.52 1.58 32.25
C THR A 281 -25.63 2.90 33.02
N ALA A 282 -25.47 4.04 32.35
CA ALA A 282 -25.62 5.36 32.95
C ALA A 282 -27.04 5.57 33.50
N THR A 283 -28.07 5.10 32.78
CA THR A 283 -29.46 5.16 33.22
C THR A 283 -29.67 4.31 34.47
N ARG A 284 -29.18 3.06 34.48
CA ARG A 284 -29.25 2.18 35.66
C ARG A 284 -28.54 2.78 36.87
N LEU A 285 -27.37 3.39 36.65
CA LEU A 285 -26.60 4.04 37.70
C LEU A 285 -27.35 5.25 38.29
N ALA A 286 -28.01 6.06 37.45
CA ALA A 286 -28.83 7.18 37.90
C ALA A 286 -30.01 6.72 38.76
N THR A 287 -30.68 5.63 38.36
CA THR A 287 -31.76 5.02 39.16
C THR A 287 -31.24 4.52 40.50
N ALA A 288 -30.17 3.73 40.51
CA ALA A 288 -29.58 3.21 41.75
C ALA A 288 -29.12 4.34 42.70
N THR A 289 -28.56 5.41 42.14
CA THR A 289 -28.17 6.59 42.93
C THR A 289 -29.38 7.28 43.56
N SER A 290 -30.51 7.36 42.84
CA SER A 290 -31.76 7.93 43.38
C SER A 290 -32.34 7.06 44.50
N GLU A 291 -32.30 5.73 44.35
CA GLU A 291 -32.73 4.78 45.39
C GLU A 291 -31.85 4.88 46.64
N ILE A 292 -30.52 4.96 46.48
CA ILE A 292 -29.58 5.16 47.59
C ILE A 292 -29.88 6.49 48.30
N ALA A 293 -30.11 7.57 47.55
CA ALA A 293 -30.45 8.86 48.14
C ALA A 293 -31.76 8.81 48.95
N ALA A 294 -32.78 8.13 48.43
CA ALA A 294 -34.03 7.91 49.14
C ALA A 294 -33.84 7.10 50.43
N SER A 295 -33.12 5.97 50.36
CA SER A 295 -32.82 5.13 51.52
C SER A 295 -31.97 5.87 52.57
N THR A 296 -31.03 6.70 52.14
CA THR A 296 -30.22 7.54 53.04
C THR A 296 -31.09 8.56 53.78
N ASN A 297 -32.08 9.17 53.10
CA ASN A 297 -33.03 10.07 53.75
C ASN A 297 -33.93 9.34 54.76
N GLU A 298 -34.40 8.14 54.44
CA GLU A 298 -35.17 7.31 55.38
C GLU A 298 -34.32 6.94 56.60
N GLN A 299 -33.06 6.54 56.41
CA GLN A 299 -32.13 6.26 57.50
C GLN A 299 -31.87 7.48 58.37
N ALA A 300 -31.69 8.67 57.78
CA ALA A 300 -31.53 9.91 58.53
C ALA A 300 -32.77 10.22 59.39
N SER A 301 -33.97 10.04 58.83
CA SER A 301 -35.23 10.18 59.57
C SER A 301 -35.33 9.17 60.72
N GLY A 302 -35.03 7.89 60.46
CA GLY A 302 -35.04 6.84 61.47
C GLY A 302 -34.02 7.08 62.59
N ALA A 303 -32.82 7.57 62.24
CA ALA A 303 -31.81 7.97 63.23
C ALA A 303 -32.28 9.14 64.11
N GLN A 304 -33.02 10.09 63.54
CA GLN A 304 -33.60 11.20 64.29
C GLN A 304 -34.68 10.72 65.27
N GLU A 305 -35.57 9.82 64.86
CA GLU A 305 -36.55 9.18 65.75
C GLU A 305 -35.86 8.40 66.86
N GLN A 306 -34.82 7.64 66.52
CA GLN A 306 -34.05 6.86 67.48
C GLN A 306 -33.36 7.76 68.51
N ALA A 307 -32.84 8.92 68.11
CA ALA A 307 -32.28 9.92 69.03
C ALA A 307 -33.35 10.45 70.01
N VAL A 308 -34.58 10.68 69.55
CA VAL A 308 -35.71 11.08 70.41
C VAL A 308 -36.04 9.96 71.42
N SER A 309 -36.17 8.71 70.97
CA SER A 309 -36.44 7.58 71.87
C SER A 309 -35.32 7.34 72.89
N VAL A 310 -34.06 7.56 72.51
CA VAL A 310 -32.94 7.50 73.45
C VAL A 310 -33.05 8.61 74.50
N SER A 311 -33.41 9.83 74.10
CA SER A 311 -33.63 10.95 75.04
C SER A 311 -34.77 10.66 76.03
N GLU A 312 -35.88 10.08 75.56
CA GLU A 312 -36.96 9.62 76.44
C GLU A 312 -36.48 8.52 77.40
N THR A 313 -35.70 7.57 76.90
CA THR A 313 -35.15 6.49 77.73
C THR A 313 -34.24 7.04 78.83
N VAL A 314 -33.38 8.01 78.52
CA VAL A 314 -32.55 8.70 79.53
C VAL A 314 -33.43 9.35 80.60
N THR A 315 -34.50 10.05 80.19
CA THR A 315 -35.45 10.68 81.11
C THR A 315 -36.14 9.64 82.02
N ILE A 316 -36.53 8.50 81.47
CA ILE A 316 -37.14 7.38 82.23
C ILE A 316 -36.13 6.83 83.25
N VAL A 317 -34.87 6.63 82.85
CA VAL A 317 -33.81 6.13 83.74
C VAL A 317 -33.52 7.11 84.88
N GLU A 318 -33.50 8.41 84.61
CA GLU A 318 -33.39 9.46 85.64
C GLU A 318 -34.56 9.39 86.64
N GLY A 319 -35.79 9.25 86.14
CA GLY A 319 -36.98 9.05 86.95
C GLY A 319 -36.91 7.78 87.82
N LEU A 320 -36.45 6.66 87.24
CA LEU A 320 -36.24 5.40 87.97
C LEU A 320 -35.19 5.51 89.07
N ASN A 321 -34.10 6.24 88.84
CA ASN A 321 -33.08 6.49 89.85
C ASN A 321 -33.66 7.31 91.02
N ALA A 322 -34.42 8.36 90.74
CA ALA A 322 -35.09 9.16 91.76
C ALA A 322 -36.10 8.31 92.57
N MET A 323 -36.91 7.50 91.89
CA MET A 323 -37.85 6.57 92.54
C MET A 323 -37.14 5.53 93.41
N SER A 324 -36.03 4.96 92.93
CA SER A 324 -35.24 4.00 93.68
C SER A 324 -34.64 4.62 94.94
N GLY A 325 -34.15 5.86 94.85
CA GLY A 325 -33.71 6.64 96.01
C GLY A 325 -34.84 6.86 97.03
N GLN A 326 -36.03 7.23 96.56
CA GLN A 326 -37.20 7.39 97.42
C GLN A 326 -37.65 6.06 98.06
N ALA A 327 -37.59 4.95 97.31
CA ALA A 327 -37.92 3.62 97.81
C ALA A 327 -36.93 3.17 98.89
N ALA A 328 -35.63 3.40 98.70
CA ALA A 328 -34.59 3.12 99.69
C ALA A 328 -34.81 3.93 100.98
N GLU A 329 -35.15 5.21 100.87
CA GLU A 329 -35.45 6.05 102.04
C GLU A 329 -36.71 5.57 102.78
N ARG A 330 -37.79 5.24 102.04
CA ARG A 330 -39.00 4.66 102.64
C ARG A 330 -38.71 3.34 103.34
N ALA A 331 -37.90 2.46 102.75
CA ALA A 331 -37.47 1.22 103.39
C ALA A 331 -36.67 1.47 104.67
N ARG A 332 -35.78 2.48 104.68
CA ARG A 332 -35.01 2.89 105.86
C ARG A 332 -35.93 3.39 106.99
N VAL A 333 -36.90 4.25 106.67
CA VAL A 333 -37.91 4.75 107.63
C VAL A 333 -38.77 3.60 108.18
N ALA A 334 -39.21 2.67 107.33
CA ALA A 334 -39.96 1.49 107.75
C ALA A 334 -39.14 0.60 108.70
N ALA A 335 -37.85 0.35 108.38
CA ALA A 335 -36.95 -0.44 109.22
C ALA A 335 -36.67 0.25 110.58
N GLU A 336 -36.56 1.58 110.62
CA GLU A 336 -36.44 2.33 111.87
C GLU A 336 -37.71 2.24 112.72
N THR A 337 -38.87 2.39 112.09
CA THR A 337 -40.17 2.27 112.74
C THR A 337 -40.37 0.86 113.31
N ALA A 338 -40.03 -0.19 112.56
CA ALA A 338 -40.08 -1.57 113.03
C ALA A 338 -39.18 -1.78 114.27
N ARG A 339 -37.94 -1.25 114.26
CA ARG A 339 -37.04 -1.30 115.43
C ARG A 339 -37.60 -0.58 116.65
N ARG A 340 -38.26 0.58 116.46
CA ARG A 340 -38.95 1.29 117.55
C ARG A 340 -40.10 0.47 118.12
N SER A 341 -40.93 -0.13 117.26
CA SER A 341 -42.03 -1.00 117.67
C SER A 341 -41.52 -2.24 118.42
N GLU A 342 -40.43 -2.86 117.97
CA GLU A 342 -39.78 -3.99 118.67
C GLU A 342 -39.31 -3.59 120.07
N LYS A 343 -38.67 -2.42 120.21
CA LYS A 343 -38.25 -1.89 121.51
C LYS A 343 -39.45 -1.67 122.45
N SER A 344 -40.49 -0.99 121.98
CA SER A 344 -41.70 -0.74 122.77
C SER A 344 -42.43 -2.04 123.15
N ALA A 345 -42.48 -3.02 122.25
CA ALA A 345 -43.02 -4.35 122.56
C ALA A 345 -42.17 -5.07 123.62
N GLY A 346 -40.84 -4.92 123.58
CA GLY A 346 -39.92 -5.40 124.61
C GLY A 346 -40.17 -4.78 125.98
N GLU A 347 -40.27 -3.45 126.05
CA GLU A 347 -40.61 -2.70 127.27
C GLU A 347 -41.99 -3.10 127.82
N GLY A 348 -42.99 -3.24 126.93
CA GLY A 348 -44.34 -3.70 127.27
C GLY A 348 -44.34 -5.11 127.86
N ARG A 349 -43.59 -6.04 127.26
CA ARG A 349 -43.41 -7.40 127.79
C ARG A 349 -42.80 -7.38 129.19
N SER A 350 -41.73 -6.61 129.42
CA SER A 350 -41.14 -6.50 130.77
C SER A 350 -42.08 -5.84 131.79
N ALA A 351 -42.94 -4.91 131.37
CA ALA A 351 -43.98 -4.36 132.25
C ALA A 351 -45.02 -5.42 132.64
N VAL A 352 -45.45 -6.26 131.69
CA VAL A 352 -46.37 -7.38 131.95
C VAL A 352 -45.72 -8.41 132.88
N GLU A 353 -44.46 -8.79 132.64
CA GLU A 353 -43.71 -9.72 133.52
C GLU A 353 -43.65 -9.20 134.98
N ARG A 354 -43.35 -7.90 135.16
CA ARG A 354 -43.38 -7.25 136.48
C ARG A 354 -44.77 -7.26 137.10
N ALA A 355 -45.82 -7.01 136.32
CA ALA A 355 -47.20 -7.04 136.80
C ALA A 355 -47.60 -8.46 137.26
N VAL A 356 -47.26 -9.49 136.49
CA VAL A 356 -47.50 -10.91 136.85
C VAL A 356 -46.75 -11.26 138.14
N SER A 357 -45.48 -10.88 138.28
CA SER A 357 -44.71 -11.10 139.52
C SER A 357 -45.33 -10.38 140.72
N THR A 358 -45.78 -9.13 140.54
CA THR A 358 -46.44 -8.36 141.60
C THR A 358 -47.78 -8.98 142.00
N MET A 359 -48.56 -9.48 141.03
CA MET A 359 -49.79 -10.22 141.32
C MET A 359 -49.51 -11.51 142.07
N GLY A 360 -48.42 -12.22 141.76
CA GLY A 360 -47.96 -13.38 142.53
C GLY A 360 -47.70 -13.03 144.00
N SER A 361 -46.95 -11.96 144.27
CA SER A 361 -46.71 -11.48 145.65
C SER A 361 -47.99 -11.00 146.33
N ALA A 362 -48.90 -10.35 145.60
CA ALA A 362 -50.20 -9.94 146.15
C ALA A 362 -51.07 -11.14 146.54
N GLN A 363 -51.00 -12.23 145.78
CA GLN A 363 -51.69 -13.48 146.07
C GLN A 363 -51.12 -14.15 147.33
N GLU A 364 -49.79 -14.24 147.46
CA GLU A 364 -49.14 -14.73 148.71
C GLU A 364 -49.54 -13.89 149.93
N GLN A 365 -49.61 -12.56 149.78
CA GLN A 365 -50.04 -11.67 150.85
C GLN A 365 -51.52 -11.88 151.21
N ALA A 366 -52.38 -12.09 150.22
CA ALA A 366 -53.80 -12.39 150.43
C ALA A 366 -53.99 -13.72 151.16
N ASP A 367 -53.23 -14.77 150.80
CA ASP A 367 -53.24 -16.06 151.49
C ASP A 367 -52.78 -15.92 152.95
N SER A 368 -51.74 -15.12 153.22
CA SER A 368 -51.28 -14.82 154.58
C SER A 368 -52.34 -14.07 155.41
N VAL A 369 -53.06 -13.13 154.79
CA VAL A 369 -54.18 -12.42 155.44
C VAL A 369 -55.33 -13.39 155.74
N ALA A 370 -55.69 -14.26 154.80
CA ALA A 370 -56.71 -15.28 155.00
C ALA A 370 -56.35 -16.21 156.18
N GLU A 371 -55.10 -16.67 156.26
CA GLU A 371 -54.60 -17.48 157.37
C GLU A 371 -54.65 -16.74 158.72
N ARG A 372 -54.34 -15.44 158.74
CA ARG A 372 -54.49 -14.59 159.93
C ARG A 372 -55.95 -14.40 160.35
N ILE A 373 -56.88 -14.30 159.40
CA ILE A 373 -58.32 -14.23 159.67
C ILE A 373 -58.80 -15.55 160.31
N VAL A 374 -58.37 -16.70 159.80
CA VAL A 374 -58.70 -18.01 160.40
C VAL A 374 -58.22 -18.09 161.85
N ARG A 375 -56.95 -17.74 162.12
CA ARG A 375 -56.42 -17.68 163.49
C ARG A 375 -57.18 -16.70 164.40
N LEU A 376 -57.64 -15.57 163.85
CA LEU A 376 -58.44 -14.59 164.60
C LEU A 376 -59.84 -15.13 164.91
N ALA A 377 -60.46 -15.85 163.97
CA ALA A 377 -61.74 -16.51 164.18
C ALA A 377 -61.64 -17.56 165.29
N GLU A 378 -60.58 -18.38 165.30
CA GLU A 378 -60.30 -19.34 166.38
C GLU A 378 -60.15 -18.64 167.75
N ARG A 379 -59.39 -17.53 167.81
CA ARG A 379 -59.28 -16.73 169.05
C ARG A 379 -60.60 -16.13 169.50
N SER A 380 -61.43 -15.66 168.57
CA SER A 380 -62.75 -15.10 168.88
C SER A 380 -63.71 -16.18 169.38
N HIS A 381 -63.60 -17.40 168.85
CA HIS A 381 -64.34 -18.55 169.36
C HIS A 381 -63.94 -18.90 170.80
N ALA A 382 -62.64 -18.91 171.10
CA ALA A 382 -62.14 -19.10 172.47
C ALA A 382 -62.64 -18.01 173.45
N VAL A 383 -62.75 -16.75 172.99
CA VAL A 383 -63.37 -15.68 173.80
C VAL A 383 -64.87 -15.94 174.01
N GLY A 384 -65.58 -16.46 173.00
CA GLY A 384 -66.98 -16.87 173.13
C GLY A 384 -67.18 -17.99 174.17
N GLU A 385 -66.30 -18.98 174.22
CA GLU A 385 -66.32 -20.03 175.26
C GLU A 385 -66.10 -19.46 176.66
N ILE A 386 -65.17 -18.50 176.81
CA ILE A 386 -64.97 -17.79 178.09
C ILE A 386 -66.23 -17.01 178.48
N LEU A 387 -66.90 -16.35 177.53
CA LEU A 387 -68.12 -15.59 177.79
C LEU A 387 -69.26 -16.50 178.29
N SER A 388 -69.41 -17.68 177.68
CA SER A 388 -70.37 -18.71 178.13
C SER A 388 -70.06 -19.17 179.56
N PHE A 389 -68.78 -19.37 179.88
CA PHE A 389 -68.36 -19.72 181.24
C PHE A 389 -68.64 -18.59 182.26
N VAL A 390 -68.51 -17.33 181.85
CA VAL A 390 -68.88 -16.17 182.69
C VAL A 390 -70.39 -16.07 182.90
N ASP A 391 -71.20 -16.41 181.89
CA ASP A 391 -72.67 -16.49 181.99
C ASP A 391 -73.08 -17.58 182.99
N ASP A 392 -72.48 -18.77 182.90
CA ASP A 392 -72.70 -19.88 183.84
C ASP A 392 -72.34 -19.49 185.30
N ILE A 393 -71.25 -18.74 185.51
CA ILE A 393 -70.86 -18.20 186.84
C ILE A 393 -71.87 -17.14 187.32
N SER A 394 -72.37 -16.31 186.43
CA SER A 394 -73.34 -15.26 186.77
C SER A 394 -74.67 -15.86 187.23
N ASP A 395 -75.12 -16.94 186.58
CA ASP A 395 -76.29 -17.72 187.01
C ASP A 395 -76.07 -18.42 188.36
N GLN A 396 -74.88 -18.95 188.63
CA GLN A 396 -74.52 -19.49 189.96
C GLN A 396 -74.54 -18.42 191.05
N THR A 397 -74.10 -17.21 190.74
CA THR A 397 -74.06 -16.10 191.71
C THR A 397 -75.48 -15.62 192.04
N ASN A 398 -76.37 -15.56 191.05
CA ASN A 398 -77.79 -15.21 191.23
C ASN A 398 -78.51 -16.23 192.14
N MET A 399 -78.17 -17.51 192.03
CA MET A 399 -78.74 -18.58 192.86
C MET A 399 -78.29 -18.55 194.33
N LEU A 400 -77.12 -17.99 194.65
CA LEU A 400 -76.63 -17.89 196.04
C LEU A 400 -77.32 -16.77 196.85
N ALA A 401 -78.01 -15.85 196.18
CA ALA A 401 -78.63 -14.69 196.84
C ALA A 401 -80.06 -14.94 197.34
N LEU A 402 -80.68 -16.09 197.01
CA LEU A 402 -82.11 -16.34 197.26
C LEU A 402 -82.43 -17.53 198.18
N LYS A 403 -81.44 -18.14 198.84
CA LYS A 403 -81.65 -19.13 199.91
C LYS A 403 -80.59 -18.97 200.99
#